data_AF-A0A921JNB7-F1
#
_entry.id   AF-A0A921JNB7-F1
#
_cell.length_a   1.000
_cell.length_b   1.000
_cell.length_c   1.000
_cell.angle_alpha   90.00
_cell.angle_beta   90.00
_cell.angle_gamma   90.00
#
_symmetry.space_group_name_H-M   'P 1'
#
loop_
_entity.id
_entity.type
_entity.pdbx_description
1 polymer ?
#
loop_
_entity_poly.entity_id
_entity_poly.type
_entity_poly.pdbx_seq_one_letter_code
_entity_poly.pdbx_strand_id
1 'polypeptide(L)'
;MRVKDIPLYGVWNGMKQRCCNPNNHKFKTYGARGISVCSEWKNNFWDFYNWANNHGYEKGLTLDRINVNGNYEPSNCRWVSQKNSTKQ
;
A
#
# COMPACT_ATOMS: atom_id res chain seq x y z
N MET A 1 8.80 -18.47 9.96
CA MET A 1 8.74 -17.73 8.68
C MET A 1 9.20 -16.30 8.95
N ARG A 2 10.08 -15.69 8.13
CA ARG A 2 10.46 -14.28 8.35
C ARG A 2 9.44 -13.39 7.67
N VAL A 3 9.14 -12.22 8.26
CA VAL A 3 8.18 -11.25 7.70
C VAL A 3 8.49 -10.90 6.24
N LYS A 4 9.77 -10.80 5.90
CA LYS A 4 10.25 -10.51 4.54
C LYS A 4 9.90 -11.56 3.48
N ASP A 5 9.57 -12.78 3.90
CA ASP A 5 9.22 -13.90 3.00
C ASP A 5 7.72 -13.89 2.66
N ILE A 6 6.92 -13.03 3.30
CA ILE A 6 5.48 -12.92 3.07
C ILE A 6 5.23 -12.02 1.85
N PRO A 7 4.44 -12.44 0.85
CA PRO A 7 4.19 -11.63 -0.36
C PRO A 7 3.71 -10.19 -0.09
N LEU A 8 2.87 -10.01 0.94
CA LEU A 8 2.38 -8.70 1.39
C LEU A 8 3.49 -7.77 1.88
N TYR A 9 4.64 -8.29 2.32
CA TYR A 9 5.76 -7.46 2.75
C TYR A 9 6.30 -6.60 1.61
N GLY A 10 6.33 -7.11 0.38
CA GLY A 10 6.72 -6.34 -0.80
C GLY A 10 5.77 -5.17 -1.06
N VAL A 11 4.47 -5.40 -0.92
CA VAL A 11 3.43 -4.36 -1.07
C VAL A 11 3.55 -3.31 0.02
N TRP A 12 3.67 -3.74 1.27
CA TRP A 12 3.82 -2.87 2.44
C TRP A 12 5.07 -2.01 2.38
N ASN A 13 6.22 -2.63 2.09
CA ASN A 13 7.47 -1.91 1.92
C ASN A 13 7.38 -0.94 0.73
N GLY A 14 6.85 -1.37 -0.42
CA GLY A 14 6.66 -0.51 -1.59
C GLY A 14 5.75 0.69 -1.30
N MET A 15 4.67 0.51 -0.55
CA MET A 15 3.83 1.59 -0.05
C MET A 15 4.62 2.60 0.81
N LYS A 16 5.40 2.13 1.79
CA LYS A 16 6.23 2.99 2.65
C LYS A 16 7.32 3.71 1.86
N GLN A 17 7.98 3.03 0.92
CA GLN A 17 9.01 3.62 0.07
C GLN A 17 8.45 4.78 -0.77
N ARG A 18 7.25 4.62 -1.35
CA ARG A 18 6.58 5.67 -2.12
C ARG A 18 6.24 6.91 -1.27
N CYS A 19 5.83 6.72 -0.02
CA CYS A 19 5.35 7.82 0.82
C CYS A 19 6.44 8.48 1.67
N CYS A 20 7.48 7.73 2.08
CA CYS A 20 8.42 8.17 3.13
C CYS A 20 9.88 8.24 2.67
N ASN A 21 10.23 7.74 1.48
CA ASN A 21 11.62 7.76 1.00
C ASN A 21 11.77 8.77 -0.16
N PRO A 22 12.38 9.95 0.09
CA PRO A 22 12.62 10.96 -0.95
C PRO A 22 13.44 10.48 -2.15
N ASN A 23 14.28 9.46 -1.97
CA ASN A 23 15.10 8.87 -3.03
C ASN A 23 14.30 7.91 -3.93
N ASN A 24 13.07 7.56 -3.56
CA ASN A 24 12.21 6.74 -4.42
C ASN A 24 11.71 7.57 -5.61
N HIS A 25 11.83 7.03 -6.83
CA HIS A 25 11.37 7.72 -8.05
C HIS A 25 9.89 8.11 -8.02
N LYS A 26 9.04 7.41 -7.25
CA LYS A 26 7.62 7.73 -7.05
C LYS A 26 7.37 8.69 -5.89
N PHE A 27 8.36 9.06 -5.10
CA PHE A 27 8.13 9.95 -3.96
C PHE A 27 7.47 11.27 -4.36
N LYS A 28 7.90 11.86 -5.49
CA LYS A 28 7.34 13.10 -6.03
C LYS A 28 5.84 13.02 -6.31
N THR A 29 5.31 11.85 -6.68
CA THR A 29 3.88 11.65 -6.98
C THR A 29 3.09 11.09 -5.80
N TYR A 30 3.74 10.85 -4.66
CA TYR A 30 3.15 10.31 -3.44
C TYR A 30 3.53 11.16 -2.22
N GLY A 31 4.67 10.88 -1.58
CA GLY A 31 5.11 11.55 -0.36
C GLY A 31 5.21 13.07 -0.49
N ALA A 32 5.76 13.58 -1.61
CA ALA A 32 5.88 15.02 -1.84
C ALA A 32 4.52 15.74 -2.02
N ARG A 33 3.44 15.00 -2.31
CA ARG A 33 2.08 15.52 -2.41
C ARG A 33 1.34 15.49 -1.06
N GLY A 34 2.01 15.10 0.02
CA GLY A 34 1.41 14.91 1.33
C GLY A 34 0.72 13.55 1.51
N ILE A 35 0.86 12.64 0.55
CA ILE A 35 0.26 11.31 0.69
C ILE A 35 1.11 10.47 1.64
N SER A 36 0.46 9.96 2.68
CA SER A 36 1.09 9.20 3.74
C SER A 36 0.47 7.81 3.91
N VAL A 37 1.04 7.04 4.84
CA VAL A 37 0.51 5.76 5.32
C VAL A 37 0.00 6.00 6.73
N CYS A 38 -1.19 5.50 7.07
CA CYS A 38 -1.70 5.58 8.44
C CYS A 38 -0.68 5.01 9.44
N SER A 39 -0.69 5.52 10.66
CA SER A 39 0.29 5.18 11.69
C SER A 39 0.34 3.68 11.99
N GLU A 40 -0.83 3.03 12.06
CA GLU A 40 -1.01 1.60 12.28
C GLU A 40 -0.20 0.79 11.26
N TRP A 41 -0.48 0.99 9.97
CA TRP A 41 0.23 0.25 8.92
C TRP A 41 1.68 0.68 8.83
N LYS A 42 2.01 1.96 8.99
CA LYS A 42 3.40 2.45 8.87
C LYS A 42 4.31 1.79 9.91
N ASN A 43 3.82 1.61 11.12
CA ASN A 43 4.60 1.16 12.27
C ASN A 43 4.52 -0.36 12.47
N ASN A 44 3.45 -1.01 12.02
CA ASN A 44 3.24 -2.43 12.23
C ASN A 44 2.81 -3.15 10.93
N PHE A 45 3.67 -4.06 10.48
CA PHE A 45 3.37 -4.90 9.31
C PHE A 45 2.15 -5.80 9.56
N TRP A 46 1.96 -6.31 10.78
CA TRP A 46 0.88 -7.25 11.08
C TRP A 46 -0.50 -6.61 11.02
N ASP A 47 -0.63 -5.33 11.35
CA ASP A 47 -1.89 -4.60 11.21
C ASP A 47 -2.29 -4.46 9.74
N PHE A 48 -1.32 -4.15 8.87
CA PHE A 48 -1.54 -4.18 7.42
C PHE A 48 -1.87 -5.59 6.92
N TYR A 49 -1.15 -6.61 7.39
CA TYR A 49 -1.37 -8.00 7.00
C TYR A 49 -2.77 -8.50 7.39
N ASN A 50 -3.21 -8.23 8.62
CA ASN A 50 -4.52 -8.62 9.11
C ASN A 50 -5.62 -7.91 8.32
N TRP A 51 -5.47 -6.61 8.09
CA TRP A 51 -6.39 -5.87 7.22
C TRP A 51 -6.44 -6.49 5.82
N ALA A 52 -5.29 -6.76 5.20
CA ALA A 52 -5.20 -7.31 3.86
C ALA A 52 -5.99 -8.63 3.72
N ASN A 53 -5.75 -9.58 4.63
CA ASN A 53 -6.45 -10.88 4.61
C ASN A 53 -7.95 -10.74 4.85
N ASN A 54 -8.36 -9.84 5.75
CA ASN A 54 -9.78 -9.60 6.03
C ASN A 54 -10.51 -8.84 4.92
N HIS A 55 -9.79 -8.23 3.98
CA HIS A 55 -10.35 -7.40 2.90
C HIS A 55 -10.16 -8.02 1.52
N GLY A 56 -10.00 -9.34 1.44
CA GLY A 56 -10.00 -10.07 0.16
C GLY A 56 -8.67 -10.00 -0.58
N TYR A 57 -7.54 -9.87 0.13
CA TYR A 57 -6.23 -10.06 -0.49
C TYR A 57 -6.13 -11.47 -1.08
N GLU A 58 -5.75 -11.52 -2.35
CA GLU A 58 -5.32 -12.74 -3.04
C GLU A 58 -3.97 -12.52 -3.70
N LYS A 59 -3.22 -13.61 -3.87
CA LYS A 59 -1.90 -13.55 -4.52
C LYS A 59 -2.05 -13.01 -5.95
N GLY A 60 -1.32 -11.94 -6.25
CA GLY A 60 -1.34 -11.29 -7.56
C GLY A 60 -2.23 -10.05 -7.64
N LEU A 61 -2.99 -9.74 -6.57
CA LEU A 61 -3.67 -8.45 -6.47
C LEU A 61 -2.70 -7.32 -6.13
N THR A 62 -3.05 -6.11 -6.57
CA THR A 62 -2.32 -4.89 -6.26
C THR A 62 -3.14 -4.00 -5.33
N LEU A 63 -2.46 -3.26 -4.45
CA LEU A 63 -3.09 -2.32 -3.55
C LEU A 63 -3.34 -1.00 -4.28
N ASP A 64 -4.61 -0.66 -4.47
CA ASP A 64 -5.09 0.59 -5.06
C ASP A 64 -5.66 1.52 -3.98
N ARG A 65 -5.72 2.81 -4.28
CA ARG A 65 -6.40 3.80 -3.43
C ARG A 65 -7.70 4.25 -4.10
N ILE A 66 -8.80 4.18 -3.37
CA ILE A 66 -10.13 4.58 -3.85
C ILE A 66 -10.12 6.07 -4.24
N ASN A 67 -9.67 6.93 -3.32
CA ASN A 67 -9.29 8.30 -3.61
C ASN A 67 -7.78 8.36 -3.89
N VAL A 68 -7.43 8.64 -5.14
CA VAL A 68 -6.04 8.77 -5.62
C VAL A 68 -5.23 9.82 -4.85
N ASN A 69 -5.90 10.85 -4.30
CA ASN A 69 -5.27 11.91 -3.52
C ASN A 69 -5.27 11.63 -2.00
N GLY A 70 -5.96 10.58 -1.55
CA GLY A 70 -6.00 10.18 -0.13
C GLY A 70 -4.81 9.31 0.30
N ASN A 71 -4.74 9.05 1.60
CA ASN A 71 -3.69 8.25 2.24
C ASN A 71 -3.83 6.75 1.97
N TYR A 72 -2.79 5.98 2.31
CA TYR A 72 -2.93 4.54 2.50
C TYR A 72 -3.49 4.26 3.89
N GLU A 73 -4.74 3.82 3.92
CA GLU A 73 -5.48 3.53 5.14
C GLU A 73 -6.65 2.57 4.83
N PRO A 74 -7.19 1.85 5.84
CA PRO A 74 -8.25 0.86 5.64
C PRO A 74 -9.45 1.36 4.82
N SER A 75 -9.88 2.59 5.06
CA SER A 75 -11.03 3.23 4.41
C SER A 75 -10.77 3.67 2.97
N ASN A 76 -9.50 3.88 2.59
CA ASN A 76 -9.13 4.42 1.29
C ASN A 76 -8.40 3.41 0.40
N CYS A 77 -8.21 2.17 0.84
CA CYS A 77 -7.49 1.15 0.09
C CYS A 77 -8.39 -0.01 -0.33
N ARG A 78 -8.10 -0.58 -1.50
CA ARG A 78 -8.76 -1.78 -2.02
C ARG A 78 -7.78 -2.65 -2.78
N TRP A 79 -8.07 -3.93 -2.88
CA TRP A 79 -7.34 -4.85 -3.74
C TRP A 79 -7.93 -4.83 -5.14
N VAL A 80 -7.08 -4.69 -6.17
CA VAL A 80 -7.50 -4.75 -7.56
C VAL A 80 -6.69 -5.79 -8.32
N SER A 81 -7.33 -6.43 -9.29
CA SER A 81 -6.60 -7.30 -10.22
C SER A 81 -5.85 -6.43 -11.23
N GLN A 82 -4.66 -6.87 -11.61
CA GLN A 82 -3.76 -6.13 -12.51
C GLN A 82 -4.35 -5.89 -13.92
N LYS A 83 -5.49 -6.53 -14.26
CA LYS A 83 -6.23 -6.34 -15.51
C LYS A 83 -7.10 -5.07 -15.56
N ASN A 84 -7.34 -4.38 -14.44
CA ASN A 84 -8.31 -3.28 -14.37
C ASN A 84 -7.71 -1.94 -13.90
N SER A 85 -6.45 -1.64 -14.19
CA SER A 85 -5.92 -0.28 -14.03
C SER A 85 -6.28 0.59 -15.25
N THR A 86 -7.58 0.85 -15.42
CA THR A 86 -8.02 1.94 -16.30
C THR A 86 -7.61 3.25 -15.62
N LYS A 87 -6.61 3.91 -16.21
CA LYS A 87 -6.22 5.27 -15.85
C LYS A 87 -7.47 6.15 -15.89
N GLN A 88 -7.83 6.76 -14.76
CA GLN A 88 -8.60 8.00 -14.76
C GLN A 88 -7.66 9.16 -15.09
#